data_AF-A0A6N4QK20-F1
#
_entry.id   AF-A0A6N4QK20-F1
#
_cell.length_a   1.000
_cell.length_b   1.000
_cell.length_c   1.000
_cell.angle_alpha   90.00
_cell.angle_beta   90.00
_cell.angle_gamma   90.00
#
_symmetry.space_group_name_H-M   'P 1'
#
loop_
_entity.id
_entity.type
_entity.pdbx_description
1 polymer ?
#
loop_
_entity_poly.entity_id
_entity_poly.type
_entity_poly.pdbx_seq_one_letter_code
_entity_poly.pdbx_strand_id
1 'polypeptide(L)'
;MEIVQLFPLTAMFANLAAFFALWKDRDSFGNYFRILLIVLAGGNLSLFFLLASSSSDQAYFFFHVFRHFIFFVPPLLLCLSRILSGRKVKSPMTVGVIAVAIGLILLIELDYSSSTKSVLIREWRFYAWGWFPVLENQARILVGGFFGIGFILSLFLLLKPKDAPVQGWIPFLVLCWWLGLGTNFLPLFGWNVFPLGMGADTIVSVFISVYLSRDRADSFFHKVAEILASASVALGCGSLSALFLSGESARIQTIFLSAIGVGASWIVLRLFRKKENSELLDLGSLTQKGLTKQELRICELITEGYTRKQIGFFLGIANGTLRNHLVNLYEKTIDREKDSGSKDKFQRLTVFLHSYKKP
;
A
#
# COMPACT_ATOMS: atom_id res chain seq x y z
N MET A 1 -15.52 27.64 -0.38
CA MET A 1 -14.35 27.22 0.43
C MET A 1 -14.44 25.74 0.83
N GLU A 2 -15.13 24.90 0.05
CA GLU A 2 -15.52 23.52 0.44
C GLU A 2 -14.68 22.42 -0.24
N ILE A 3 -13.86 22.77 -1.24
CA ILE A 3 -13.33 21.79 -2.19
C ILE A 3 -11.98 21.21 -1.74
N VAL A 4 -11.16 21.94 -0.98
CA VAL A 4 -9.88 21.43 -0.42
C VAL A 4 -10.11 20.28 0.57
N GLN A 5 -11.28 20.28 1.23
CA GLN A 5 -11.72 19.21 2.12
C GLN A 5 -11.95 17.90 1.36
N LEU A 6 -12.03 17.87 0.02
CA LEU A 6 -12.21 16.64 -0.78
C LEU A 6 -10.91 15.88 -1.05
N PHE A 7 -9.74 16.46 -0.76
CA PHE A 7 -8.44 15.78 -0.92
C PHE A 7 -8.31 14.49 -0.09
N PRO A 8 -8.71 14.45 1.20
CA PRO A 8 -8.74 13.19 1.94
C PRO A 8 -9.67 12.15 1.30
N LEU A 9 -10.82 12.53 0.72
CA LEU A 9 -11.68 11.58 0.01
C LEU A 9 -10.99 11.03 -1.25
N THR A 10 -10.26 11.87 -1.99
CA THR A 10 -9.42 11.44 -3.12
C THR A 10 -8.47 10.33 -2.70
N ALA A 11 -7.76 10.53 -1.57
CA ALA A 11 -6.82 9.54 -1.04
C ALA A 11 -7.52 8.28 -0.51
N MET A 12 -8.66 8.42 0.17
CA MET A 12 -9.47 7.28 0.61
C MET A 12 -9.88 6.39 -0.58
N PHE A 13 -10.41 6.99 -1.64
CA PHE A 13 -10.83 6.25 -2.83
C PHE A 13 -9.66 5.59 -3.55
N ALA A 14 -8.49 6.25 -3.62
CA ALA A 14 -7.27 5.62 -4.16
C ALA A 14 -6.83 4.41 -3.33
N ASN A 15 -6.89 4.49 -2.00
CA ASN A 15 -6.52 3.38 -1.13
C ASN A 15 -7.49 2.20 -1.27
N LEU A 16 -8.80 2.46 -1.35
CA LEU A 16 -9.79 1.43 -1.60
C LEU A 16 -9.64 0.82 -3.01
N ALA A 17 -9.34 1.64 -4.02
CA ALA A 17 -9.07 1.16 -5.37
C ALA A 17 -7.89 0.17 -5.38
N ALA A 18 -6.77 0.58 -4.77
CA ALA A 18 -5.58 -0.25 -4.62
C ALA A 18 -5.88 -1.55 -3.84
N PHE A 19 -6.72 -1.46 -2.81
CA PHE A 19 -7.09 -2.60 -1.98
C PHE A 19 -7.86 -3.66 -2.79
N PHE A 20 -8.86 -3.23 -3.56
CA PHE A 20 -9.66 -4.13 -4.37
C PHE A 20 -8.89 -4.67 -5.59
N ALA A 21 -8.00 -3.87 -6.18
CA ALA A 21 -7.09 -4.34 -7.23
C ALA A 21 -6.22 -5.51 -6.73
N LEU A 22 -5.82 -5.49 -5.46
CA LEU A 22 -4.97 -6.52 -4.87
C LEU A 22 -5.73 -7.55 -4.04
N TRP A 23 -7.06 -7.60 -4.11
CA TRP A 23 -7.88 -8.45 -3.24
C TRP A 23 -7.49 -9.94 -3.28
N LYS A 24 -7.09 -10.44 -4.47
CA LYS A 24 -6.74 -11.85 -4.67
C LYS A 24 -5.31 -12.22 -4.28
N ASP A 25 -4.41 -11.25 -4.05
CA ASP A 25 -3.02 -11.56 -3.72
C ASP A 25 -2.89 -12.17 -2.32
N ARG A 26 -2.38 -13.39 -2.20
CA ARG A 26 -2.28 -14.06 -0.89
C ARG A 26 -0.87 -14.09 -0.32
N ASP A 27 0.07 -13.43 -0.99
CA ASP A 27 1.45 -13.38 -0.52
C ASP A 27 1.58 -12.50 0.73
N SER A 28 2.70 -12.65 1.43
CA SER A 28 2.94 -11.90 2.67
C SER A 28 2.92 -10.38 2.42
N PHE A 29 3.50 -9.89 1.31
CA PHE A 29 3.49 -8.45 1.02
C PHE A 29 2.07 -7.95 0.80
N GLY A 30 1.30 -8.58 -0.09
CA GLY A 30 -0.07 -8.19 -0.41
C GLY A 30 -0.98 -8.15 0.81
N ASN A 31 -0.84 -9.08 1.77
CA ASN A 31 -1.61 -9.07 3.01
C ASN A 31 -1.34 -7.82 3.86
N TYR A 32 -0.08 -7.50 4.17
CA TYR A 32 0.25 -6.31 4.98
C TYR A 32 -0.06 -5.01 4.24
N PHE A 33 0.14 -5.00 2.92
CA PHE A 33 -0.16 -3.83 2.10
C PHE A 33 -1.66 -3.55 2.08
N ARG A 34 -2.52 -4.57 1.96
CA ARG A 34 -3.96 -4.41 2.08
C ARG A 34 -4.42 -3.89 3.44
N ILE A 35 -3.81 -4.38 4.53
CA ILE A 35 -4.11 -3.86 5.88
C ILE A 35 -3.75 -2.38 5.96
N LEU A 36 -2.57 -2.00 5.44
CA LEU A 36 -2.15 -0.60 5.35
C LEU A 36 -3.15 0.24 4.54
N LEU A 37 -3.62 -0.24 3.39
CA LEU A 37 -4.60 0.47 2.57
C LEU A 37 -5.93 0.68 3.28
N ILE A 38 -6.43 -0.30 4.04
CA ILE A 38 -7.63 -0.13 4.88
C ILE A 38 -7.39 0.92 5.96
N VAL A 39 -6.25 0.84 6.66
CA VAL A 39 -5.89 1.79 7.71
C VAL A 39 -5.83 3.21 7.16
N LEU A 40 -5.20 3.41 6.01
CA LEU A 40 -5.10 4.71 5.37
C LEU A 40 -6.44 5.20 4.81
N ALA A 41 -7.28 4.32 4.26
CA ALA A 41 -8.64 4.68 3.85
C ALA A 41 -9.46 5.19 5.05
N GLY A 42 -9.46 4.47 6.18
CA GLY A 42 -10.13 4.89 7.41
C GLY A 42 -9.57 6.21 7.98
N GLY A 43 -8.25 6.36 7.96
CA GLY A 43 -7.58 7.60 8.36
C GLY A 43 -7.98 8.79 7.48
N ASN A 44 -7.94 8.64 6.16
CA ASN A 44 -8.31 9.69 5.22
C ASN A 44 -9.81 10.05 5.29
N LEU A 45 -10.69 9.08 5.53
CA LEU A 45 -12.11 9.35 5.78
C LEU A 45 -12.31 10.16 7.08
N SER A 46 -11.56 9.81 8.12
CA SER A 46 -11.59 10.57 9.39
C SER A 46 -11.07 11.99 9.21
N LEU A 47 -10.02 12.19 8.41
CA LEU A 47 -9.51 13.51 8.04
C LEU A 47 -10.51 14.32 7.22
N PHE A 48 -11.27 13.70 6.31
CA PHE A 48 -12.34 14.38 5.59
C PHE A 48 -13.33 15.00 6.57
N PHE A 49 -13.87 14.21 7.49
CA PHE A 49 -14.83 14.69 8.48
C PHE A 49 -14.22 15.69 9.48
N LEU A 50 -12.96 15.52 9.85
CA LEU A 50 -12.21 16.50 10.64
C LEU A 50 -12.20 17.87 9.97
N LEU A 51 -11.80 17.92 8.69
CA LEU A 51 -11.66 19.18 7.97
C LEU A 51 -13.03 19.81 7.64
N ALA A 52 -14.06 18.99 7.46
CA ALA A 52 -15.44 19.41 7.22
C ALA A 52 -16.22 19.75 8.50
N SER A 53 -15.62 19.61 9.68
CA SER A 53 -16.29 19.87 10.96
C SER A 53 -16.71 21.33 11.11
N SER A 54 -17.92 21.56 11.62
CA SER A 54 -18.43 22.92 11.87
C SER A 54 -18.00 23.51 13.21
N SER A 55 -17.55 22.67 14.15
CA SER A 55 -17.09 23.06 15.48
C SER A 55 -15.81 22.33 15.89
N SER A 56 -15.11 22.88 16.89
CA SER A 56 -13.93 22.25 17.49
C SER A 56 -14.24 20.89 18.13
N ASP A 57 -15.44 20.70 18.66
CA ASP A 57 -15.83 19.45 19.34
C ASP A 57 -16.02 18.31 18.33
N GLN A 58 -16.67 18.60 17.20
CA GLN A 58 -16.75 17.65 16.09
C GLN A 58 -15.37 17.33 15.54
N ALA A 59 -14.53 18.35 15.38
CA ALA A 59 -13.15 18.18 14.95
C ALA A 59 -12.36 17.29 15.93
N TYR A 60 -12.57 17.46 17.23
CA TYR A 60 -11.92 16.63 18.24
C TYR A 60 -12.32 15.17 18.14
N PHE A 61 -13.61 14.89 17.98
CA PHE A 61 -14.10 13.53 17.75
C PHE A 61 -13.45 12.88 16.52
N PHE A 62 -13.48 13.54 15.36
CA PHE A 62 -12.92 12.96 14.14
C PHE A 62 -11.40 12.85 14.17
N PHE A 63 -10.70 13.75 14.86
CA PHE A 63 -9.26 13.61 15.10
C PHE A 63 -8.94 12.46 16.05
N HIS A 64 -9.77 12.22 17.05
CA HIS A 64 -9.67 11.05 17.92
C HIS A 64 -9.82 9.75 17.13
N VAL A 65 -10.84 9.65 16.27
CA VAL A 65 -11.01 8.50 15.35
C VAL A 65 -9.83 8.39 14.38
N PHE A 66 -9.36 9.50 13.79
CA PHE A 66 -8.19 9.50 12.90
C PHE A 66 -6.94 8.90 13.56
N ARG A 67 -6.68 9.26 14.82
CA ARG A 67 -5.52 8.77 15.56
C ARG A 67 -5.52 7.25 15.73
N HIS A 68 -6.71 6.61 15.74
CA HIS A 68 -6.83 5.15 15.75
C HIS A 68 -6.27 4.48 14.51
N PHE A 69 -6.33 5.15 13.37
CA PHE A 69 -5.78 4.64 12.12
C PHE A 69 -4.30 5.00 11.99
N ILE A 70 -3.96 6.27 12.20
CA ILE A 70 -2.63 6.77 11.86
C ILE A 70 -1.52 6.11 12.68
N PHE A 71 -1.78 5.71 13.94
CA PHE A 71 -0.77 5.04 14.78
C PHE A 71 -0.43 3.61 14.32
N PHE A 72 -1.26 2.97 13.51
CA PHE A 72 -0.91 1.68 12.88
C PHE A 72 -0.09 1.84 11.61
N VAL A 73 0.06 3.05 11.05
CA VAL A 73 0.86 3.26 9.83
C VAL A 73 2.34 2.94 10.04
N PRO A 74 3.03 3.47 11.08
CA PRO A 74 4.43 3.12 11.33
C PRO A 74 4.73 1.61 11.46
N PRO A 75 4.01 0.81 12.28
CA PRO A 75 4.28 -0.62 12.33
C PRO A 75 4.01 -1.33 11.01
N LEU A 76 2.98 -0.93 10.24
CA LEU A 76 2.66 -1.55 8.95
C LEU A 76 3.72 -1.25 7.88
N LEU A 77 4.15 0.02 7.75
CA LEU A 77 5.25 0.39 6.86
C LEU A 77 6.55 -0.31 7.24
N LEU A 78 6.79 -0.51 8.54
CA LEU A 78 7.92 -1.30 9.00
C LEU A 78 7.81 -2.77 8.60
N CYS A 79 6.62 -3.39 8.73
CA CYS A 79 6.38 -4.76 8.27
C CYS A 79 6.67 -4.91 6.78
N LEU A 80 6.19 -3.98 5.96
CA LEU A 80 6.47 -3.96 4.52
C LEU A 80 7.96 -3.80 4.24
N SER A 81 8.63 -2.89 4.93
CA SER A 81 10.08 -2.66 4.78
C SER A 81 10.88 -3.91 5.11
N ARG A 82 10.47 -4.67 6.13
CA ARG A 82 11.08 -5.96 6.48
C ARG A 82 10.90 -6.97 5.35
N ILE A 83 9.69 -7.12 4.83
CA ILE A 83 9.39 -8.02 3.70
C ILE A 83 10.24 -7.69 2.48
N LEU A 84 10.25 -6.42 2.08
CA LEU A 84 11.01 -5.92 0.92
C LEU A 84 12.52 -6.15 1.05
N SER A 85 13.02 -6.15 2.29
CA SER A 85 14.42 -6.39 2.62
C SER A 85 14.79 -7.88 2.83
N GLY A 86 13.88 -8.82 2.55
CA GLY A 86 14.10 -10.26 2.70
C GLY A 86 14.05 -10.76 4.15
N ARG A 87 13.38 -10.03 5.06
CA ARG A 87 13.33 -10.35 6.49
C ARG A 87 11.92 -10.76 6.93
N LYS A 88 11.86 -11.67 7.90
CA LYS A 88 10.59 -12.07 8.54
C LYS A 88 9.95 -10.89 9.26
N VAL A 89 8.63 -10.74 9.13
CA VAL A 89 7.86 -9.67 9.78
C VAL A 89 7.90 -9.79 11.31
N LYS A 90 7.62 -11.00 11.84
CA LYS A 90 7.70 -11.27 13.28
C LYS A 90 9.13 -11.08 13.76
N SER A 91 9.35 -10.01 14.53
CA SER A 91 10.63 -9.69 15.15
C SER A 91 10.40 -8.87 16.42
N PRO A 92 11.32 -8.92 17.40
CA PRO A 92 11.21 -8.11 18.62
C PRO A 92 11.02 -6.62 18.32
N MET A 93 11.71 -6.12 17.28
CA MET A 93 11.60 -4.75 16.81
C MET A 93 10.19 -4.41 16.31
N THR A 94 9.61 -5.25 15.43
CA THR A 94 8.23 -5.04 14.93
C THR A 94 7.22 -5.11 16.08
N VAL A 95 7.39 -6.07 16.99
CA VAL A 95 6.54 -6.23 18.17
C VAL A 95 6.63 -5.00 19.07
N GLY A 96 7.83 -4.46 19.30
CA GLY A 96 8.04 -3.23 20.07
C GLY A 96 7.31 -2.03 19.45
N VAL A 97 7.42 -1.83 18.13
CA VAL A 97 6.72 -0.72 17.45
C VAL A 97 5.20 -0.89 17.51
N ILE A 98 4.68 -2.12 17.39
CA ILE A 98 3.25 -2.40 17.58
C ILE A 98 2.81 -2.12 19.02
N ALA A 99 3.60 -2.52 20.01
CA ALA A 99 3.30 -2.28 21.42
C ALA A 99 3.26 -0.77 21.73
N VAL A 100 4.18 0.02 21.17
CA VAL A 100 4.15 1.48 21.28
C VAL A 100 2.91 2.06 20.61
N ALA A 101 2.53 1.57 19.42
CA ALA A 101 1.28 2.00 18.76
C ALA A 101 0.06 1.76 19.65
N ILE A 102 -0.06 0.58 20.26
CA ILE A 102 -1.14 0.25 21.19
C ILE A 102 -1.10 1.16 22.43
N GLY A 103 0.09 1.42 22.99
CA GLY A 103 0.26 2.35 24.11
C GLY A 103 -0.21 3.77 23.76
N LEU A 104 0.05 4.24 22.54
CA LEU A 104 -0.44 5.53 22.05
C LEU A 104 -1.96 5.54 21.89
N ILE A 105 -2.58 4.44 21.46
CA ILE A 105 -4.04 4.30 21.42
C ILE A 105 -4.62 4.41 22.83
N LEU A 106 -4.08 3.68 23.80
CA LEU A 106 -4.54 3.78 25.20
C LEU A 106 -4.37 5.20 25.75
N LEU A 107 -3.27 5.88 25.40
CA LEU A 107 -3.04 7.27 25.81
C LEU A 107 -4.09 8.23 25.25
N ILE A 108 -4.48 8.09 23.98
CA ILE A 108 -5.51 8.97 23.38
C ILE A 108 -6.92 8.65 23.89
N GLU A 109 -7.20 7.41 24.31
CA GLU A 109 -8.46 7.04 24.98
C GLU A 109 -8.56 7.73 26.35
N LEU A 110 -7.48 7.68 27.13
CA LEU A 110 -7.42 8.35 28.43
C LEU A 110 -7.52 9.87 28.29
N ASP A 111 -6.83 10.45 27.31
CA ASP A 111 -6.92 11.89 27.03
C ASP A 111 -8.32 12.31 26.59
N TYR A 112 -8.99 11.52 25.73
CA TYR A 112 -10.32 11.84 25.22
C TYR A 112 -11.43 11.66 26.27
N SER A 113 -11.28 10.68 27.18
CA SER A 113 -12.23 10.44 28.27
C SER A 113 -12.05 11.37 29.47
N SER A 114 -10.94 12.11 29.53
CA SER A 114 -10.70 13.11 30.57
C SER A 114 -11.66 14.29 30.43
N SER A 115 -12.38 14.63 31.51
CA SER A 115 -13.24 15.82 31.57
C SER A 115 -12.46 17.14 31.72
N THR A 116 -11.14 17.06 31.88
CA THR A 116 -10.24 18.22 32.00
C THR A 116 -9.60 18.54 30.65
N LYS A 117 -8.88 19.67 30.59
CA LYS A 117 -8.16 20.08 29.37
C LYS A 117 -7.24 18.96 28.88
N SER A 118 -7.28 18.67 27.57
CA SER A 118 -6.40 17.69 26.92
C SER A 118 -4.93 17.97 27.24
N VAL A 119 -4.19 16.91 27.56
CA VAL A 119 -2.74 16.95 27.81
C VAL A 119 -1.96 16.78 26.50
N LEU A 120 -2.62 16.29 25.45
CA LEU A 120 -2.03 16.05 24.14
C LEU A 120 -2.24 17.23 23.17
N ILE A 121 -3.37 17.91 23.27
CA ILE A 121 -3.78 19.00 22.37
C ILE A 121 -3.76 20.31 23.15
N ARG A 122 -2.91 21.24 22.70
CA ARG A 122 -2.78 22.56 23.32
C ARG A 122 -3.97 23.45 23.02
N GLU A 123 -4.34 23.49 21.73
CA GLU A 123 -5.40 24.33 21.19
C GLU A 123 -5.91 23.78 19.84
N TRP A 124 -7.13 24.17 19.48
CA TRP A 124 -7.73 23.94 18.17
C TRP A 124 -7.64 25.23 17.35
N ARG A 125 -7.10 25.15 16.13
CA ARG A 125 -7.03 26.29 15.21
C ARG A 125 -7.90 26.04 13.99
N PHE A 126 -8.61 27.08 13.57
CA PHE A 126 -9.37 27.08 12.33
C PHE A 126 -8.54 27.75 11.23
N TYR A 127 -8.33 27.02 10.13
CA TYR A 127 -7.67 27.53 8.93
C TYR A 127 -8.67 27.61 7.78
N ALA A 128 -8.26 28.24 6.66
CA ALA A 128 -9.08 28.29 5.45
C ALA A 128 -9.45 26.90 4.88
N TRP A 129 -8.74 25.85 5.30
CA TRP A 129 -8.95 24.46 4.90
C TRP A 129 -9.58 23.58 6.00
N GLY A 130 -9.97 24.15 7.14
CA GLY A 130 -10.71 23.46 8.22
C GLY A 130 -10.07 23.55 9.60
N TRP A 131 -10.69 22.87 10.57
CA TRP A 131 -10.15 22.72 11.92
C TRP A 131 -8.96 21.77 11.95
N PHE A 132 -7.92 22.12 12.71
CA PHE A 132 -6.79 21.23 12.97
C PHE A 132 -6.18 21.46 14.36
N PRO A 133 -5.72 20.39 15.03
CA PRO A 133 -5.17 20.51 16.37
C PRO A 133 -3.72 21.01 16.33
N VAL A 134 -3.38 21.83 17.32
CA VAL A 134 -1.99 22.15 17.64
C VAL A 134 -1.62 21.34 18.87
N LEU A 135 -0.65 20.44 18.71
CA LEU A 135 -0.26 19.52 19.77
C LEU A 135 0.57 20.22 20.85
N GLU A 136 0.55 19.68 22.07
CA GLU A 136 1.49 20.06 23.12
C GLU A 136 2.92 19.61 22.76
N ASN A 137 3.93 20.29 23.30
CA ASN A 137 5.34 19.99 22.98
C ASN A 137 5.71 18.53 23.26
N GLN A 138 5.21 17.98 24.37
CA GLN A 138 5.43 16.58 24.74
C GLN A 138 4.78 15.62 23.74
N ALA A 139 3.55 15.91 23.32
CA ALA A 139 2.85 15.12 22.31
C ALA A 139 3.54 15.19 20.94
N ARG A 140 4.11 16.34 20.56
CA ARG A 140 4.91 16.48 19.33
C ARG A 140 6.16 15.60 19.36
N ILE A 141 6.89 15.61 20.48
CA ILE A 141 8.09 14.77 20.64
C ILE A 141 7.70 13.28 20.61
N LEU A 142 6.61 12.91 21.30
CA LEU A 142 6.15 11.53 21.37
C LEU A 142 5.72 11.00 20.01
N VAL A 143 4.80 11.70 19.33
CA VAL A 143 4.28 11.27 18.02
C VAL A 143 5.34 11.43 16.93
N GLY A 144 6.05 12.56 16.91
CA GLY A 144 7.14 12.80 15.96
C GLY A 144 8.28 11.79 16.13
N GLY A 145 8.64 11.46 17.37
CA GLY A 145 9.61 10.41 17.70
C GLY A 145 9.14 9.04 17.23
N PHE A 146 7.88 8.67 17.47
CA PHE A 146 7.33 7.40 17.02
C PHE A 146 7.38 7.23 15.49
N PHE A 147 6.95 8.25 14.73
CA PHE A 147 7.02 8.23 13.27
C PHE A 147 8.45 8.31 12.75
N GLY A 148 9.31 9.15 13.36
CA GLY A 148 10.71 9.30 12.99
C GLY A 148 11.51 8.01 13.22
N ILE A 149 11.32 7.34 14.35
CA ILE A 149 11.91 6.02 14.62
C ILE A 149 11.41 5.01 13.59
N GLY A 150 10.10 4.97 13.32
CA GLY A 150 9.53 4.11 12.27
C GLY A 150 10.20 4.32 10.90
N PHE A 151 10.36 5.58 10.49
CA PHE A 151 11.05 5.94 9.25
C PHE A 151 12.50 5.50 9.23
N ILE A 152 13.29 5.81 10.26
CA ILE A 152 14.72 5.46 10.35
C ILE A 152 14.89 3.95 10.29
N LEU A 153 14.05 3.20 11.01
CA LEU A 153 14.08 1.75 11.02
C LEU A 153 13.71 1.17 9.65
N SER A 154 12.67 1.68 8.99
CA SER A 154 12.31 1.33 7.62
C SER A 154 13.46 1.59 6.65
N LEU A 155 14.04 2.79 6.68
CA LEU A 155 15.15 3.21 5.84
C LEU A 155 16.37 2.30 6.02
N PHE A 156 16.76 2.02 7.27
CA PHE A 156 17.86 1.13 7.58
C PHE A 156 17.68 -0.27 6.98
N LEU A 157 16.46 -0.82 7.06
CA LEU A 157 16.15 -2.14 6.50
C LEU A 157 16.21 -2.15 4.97
N LEU A 158 15.70 -1.11 4.32
CA LEU A 158 15.64 -0.99 2.86
C LEU A 158 17.03 -0.72 2.25
N LEU A 159 17.89 0.05 2.93
CA LEU A 159 19.27 0.33 2.49
C LEU A 159 20.21 -0.87 2.65
N LYS A 160 19.91 -1.78 3.59
CA LYS A 160 20.70 -3.00 3.82
C LYS A 160 19.83 -4.23 3.67
N PRO A 161 19.42 -4.61 2.45
CA PRO A 161 18.61 -5.80 2.25
C PRO A 161 19.43 -7.07 2.53
N LYS A 162 18.79 -8.10 3.11
CA LYS A 162 19.46 -9.37 3.46
C LYS A 162 19.60 -10.30 2.24
N ASP A 163 18.60 -10.26 1.36
CA ASP A 163 18.56 -10.96 0.08
C ASP A 163 18.35 -9.91 -1.02
N ALA A 164 18.51 -10.28 -2.30
CA ALA A 164 18.27 -9.35 -3.41
C ALA A 164 16.86 -8.71 -3.29
N PRO A 165 16.72 -7.38 -3.51
CA PRO A 165 15.47 -6.67 -3.29
C PRO A 165 14.33 -7.33 -4.05
N VAL A 166 13.26 -7.66 -3.32
CA VAL A 166 12.21 -8.57 -3.79
C VAL A 166 11.34 -7.94 -4.88
N GLN A 167 11.28 -6.60 -4.98
CA GLN A 167 10.28 -5.89 -5.78
C GLN A 167 10.72 -4.53 -6.36
N GLY A 168 11.83 -4.47 -7.11
CA GLY A 168 12.15 -3.34 -7.99
C GLY A 168 12.04 -1.95 -7.35
N TRP A 169 11.12 -1.10 -7.84
CA TRP A 169 10.90 0.29 -7.40
C TRP A 169 10.06 0.43 -6.12
N ILE A 170 9.42 -0.64 -5.63
CA ILE A 170 8.54 -0.58 -4.45
C ILE A 170 9.25 -0.06 -3.18
N PRO A 171 10.49 -0.46 -2.85
CA PRO A 171 11.25 0.13 -1.75
C PRO A 171 11.34 1.66 -1.80
N PHE A 172 11.57 2.22 -2.99
CA PHE A 172 11.63 3.67 -3.18
C PHE A 172 10.26 4.31 -2.93
N LEU A 173 9.17 3.71 -3.42
CA LEU A 173 7.81 4.20 -3.18
C LEU A 173 7.43 4.18 -1.70
N VAL A 174 7.85 3.17 -0.94
CA VAL A 174 7.67 3.13 0.53
C VAL A 174 8.41 4.28 1.22
N LEU A 175 9.59 4.67 0.74
CA LEU A 175 10.31 5.84 1.26
C LEU A 175 9.60 7.16 0.91
N CYS A 176 9.08 7.30 -0.31
CA CYS A 176 8.25 8.44 -0.70
C CYS A 176 7.01 8.58 0.21
N TRP A 177 6.42 7.46 0.64
CA TRP A 177 5.30 7.46 1.57
C TRP A 177 5.66 8.10 2.91
N TRP A 178 6.81 7.72 3.47
CA TRP A 178 7.32 8.29 4.72
C TRP A 178 7.57 9.79 4.62
N LEU A 179 8.17 10.25 3.52
CA LEU A 179 8.40 11.68 3.28
C LEU A 179 7.07 12.44 3.18
N GLY A 180 6.09 11.86 2.47
CA GLY A 180 4.73 12.38 2.38
C GLY A 180 4.08 12.53 3.75
N LEU A 181 4.07 11.46 4.55
CA LEU A 181 3.53 11.47 5.92
C LEU A 181 4.21 12.52 6.81
N GLY A 182 5.52 12.73 6.63
CA GLY A 182 6.28 13.77 7.34
C GLY A 182 5.68 15.18 7.16
N THR A 183 5.16 15.49 5.97
CA THR A 183 4.55 16.81 5.70
C THR A 183 3.29 17.07 6.53
N ASN A 184 2.56 16.02 6.95
CA ASN A 184 1.38 16.16 7.80
C ASN A 184 1.70 16.64 9.22
N PHE A 185 2.97 16.59 9.63
CA PHE A 185 3.38 17.09 10.94
C PHE A 185 3.41 18.60 11.03
N LEU A 186 3.67 19.31 9.92
CA LEU A 186 3.79 20.77 9.91
C LEU A 186 2.59 21.50 10.56
N PRO A 187 1.33 21.21 10.18
CA PRO A 187 0.19 21.86 10.81
C PRO A 187 0.00 21.53 12.29
N LEU A 188 0.54 20.41 12.79
CA LEU A 188 0.50 20.07 14.23
C LEU A 188 1.35 21.01 15.11
N PHE A 189 2.26 21.79 14.49
CA PHE A 189 3.00 22.86 15.16
C PHE A 189 2.24 24.21 15.16
N GLY A 190 1.08 24.28 14.51
CA GLY A 190 0.32 25.51 14.33
C GLY A 190 0.70 26.32 13.08
N TRP A 191 1.43 25.71 12.15
CA TRP A 191 1.75 26.33 10.85
C TRP A 191 0.55 26.22 9.92
N ASN A 192 0.20 27.31 9.23
CA ASN A 192 -0.89 27.33 8.27
C ASN A 192 -0.46 26.69 6.93
N VAL A 193 -0.20 25.39 6.96
CA VAL A 193 0.17 24.59 5.79
C VAL A 193 -0.79 23.42 5.71
N PHE A 194 -1.44 23.26 4.56
CA PHE A 194 -2.34 22.14 4.32
C PHE A 194 -1.57 20.80 4.41
N PRO A 195 -2.09 19.77 5.11
CA PRO A 195 -1.40 18.48 5.23
C PRO A 195 -1.31 17.75 3.88
N LEU A 196 -0.14 17.76 3.24
CA LEU A 196 0.06 17.23 1.88
C LEU A 196 0.28 15.71 1.81
N GLY A 197 0.43 15.04 2.95
CA GLY A 197 0.77 13.62 2.99
C GLY A 197 -0.29 12.70 2.38
N MET A 198 -1.55 13.14 2.35
CA MET A 198 -2.64 12.46 1.63
C MET A 198 -2.46 12.49 0.10
N GLY A 199 -1.80 13.52 -0.44
CA GLY A 199 -1.43 13.55 -1.86
C GLY A 199 -0.37 12.50 -2.19
N ALA A 200 0.68 12.43 -1.36
CA ALA A 200 1.71 11.40 -1.49
C ALA A 200 1.13 9.98 -1.33
N ASP A 201 0.21 9.79 -0.37
CA ASP A 201 -0.52 8.55 -0.16
C ASP A 201 -1.29 8.10 -1.41
N THR A 202 -2.09 9.00 -1.99
CA THR A 202 -2.84 8.76 -3.23
C THR A 202 -1.91 8.28 -4.35
N ILE A 203 -0.81 9.01 -4.58
CA ILE A 203 0.14 8.71 -5.66
C ILE A 203 0.78 7.36 -5.41
N VAL A 204 1.38 7.16 -4.23
CA VAL A 204 2.11 5.92 -3.89
C VAL A 204 1.21 4.69 -3.96
N SER A 205 0.00 4.75 -3.38
CA SER A 205 -0.95 3.64 -3.39
C SER A 205 -1.37 3.25 -4.81
N VAL A 206 -1.63 4.22 -5.69
CA VAL A 206 -1.97 3.95 -7.10
C VAL A 206 -0.78 3.33 -7.84
N PHE A 207 0.42 3.88 -7.70
CA PHE A 207 1.61 3.35 -8.37
C PHE A 207 1.93 1.91 -7.94
N ILE A 208 1.92 1.62 -6.63
CA ILE A 208 2.15 0.26 -6.12
C ILE A 208 1.04 -0.68 -6.61
N SER A 209 -0.22 -0.25 -6.57
CA SER A 209 -1.34 -1.06 -7.06
C SER A 209 -1.19 -1.41 -8.54
N VAL A 210 -0.96 -0.41 -9.40
CA VAL A 210 -0.83 -0.62 -10.85
C VAL A 210 0.35 -1.54 -11.14
N TYR A 211 1.47 -1.35 -10.44
CA TYR A 211 2.64 -2.21 -10.58
C TYR A 211 2.37 -3.67 -10.21
N LEU A 212 1.56 -3.92 -9.18
CA LEU A 212 1.25 -5.26 -8.68
C LEU A 212 0.08 -5.93 -9.41
N SER A 213 -0.88 -5.17 -9.94
CA SER A 213 -2.08 -5.69 -10.61
C SER A 213 -2.00 -5.73 -12.14
N ARG A 214 -0.84 -5.36 -12.73
CA ARG A 214 -0.65 -5.24 -14.19
C ARG A 214 -1.09 -6.46 -15.00
N ASP A 215 -0.94 -7.66 -14.45
CA ASP A 215 -1.11 -8.92 -15.19
C ASP A 215 -2.49 -9.58 -14.99
N ARG A 216 -3.43 -8.91 -14.32
CA ARG A 216 -4.71 -9.52 -13.92
C ARG A 216 -5.87 -8.64 -14.36
N ALA A 217 -6.58 -9.05 -15.41
CA ALA A 217 -7.58 -8.18 -16.04
C ALA A 217 -9.03 -8.43 -15.59
N ASP A 218 -9.44 -9.66 -15.26
CA ASP A 218 -10.88 -9.98 -15.27
C ASP A 218 -11.45 -10.44 -13.93
N SER A 219 -11.61 -9.53 -12.97
CA SER A 219 -12.35 -9.83 -11.74
C SER A 219 -13.35 -8.73 -11.36
N PHE A 220 -14.43 -9.11 -10.67
CA PHE A 220 -15.39 -8.17 -10.09
C PHE A 220 -14.68 -7.09 -9.26
N PHE A 221 -13.70 -7.47 -8.45
CA PHE A 221 -12.92 -6.54 -7.62
C PHE A 221 -12.10 -5.55 -8.45
N HIS A 222 -11.66 -5.90 -9.65
CA HIS A 222 -10.99 -4.94 -10.53
C HIS A 222 -11.96 -3.91 -11.09
N LYS A 223 -13.22 -4.27 -11.39
CA LYS A 223 -14.25 -3.30 -11.78
C LYS A 223 -14.54 -2.32 -10.64
N VAL A 224 -14.62 -2.83 -9.40
CA VAL A 224 -14.75 -1.99 -8.20
C VAL A 224 -13.54 -1.06 -8.06
N ALA A 225 -12.32 -1.57 -8.26
CA ALA A 225 -11.10 -0.77 -8.21
C ALA A 225 -11.08 0.34 -9.27
N GLU A 226 -11.51 0.06 -10.50
CA GLU A 226 -11.61 1.06 -11.59
C GLU A 226 -12.59 2.19 -11.25
N ILE A 227 -13.75 1.86 -10.67
CA ILE A 227 -14.74 2.85 -10.24
C ILE A 227 -14.15 3.75 -9.15
N LEU A 228 -13.48 3.17 -8.15
CA LEU A 228 -12.88 3.91 -7.05
C LEU A 228 -11.69 4.77 -7.52
N ALA A 229 -10.86 4.25 -8.42
CA ALA A 229 -9.78 5.02 -9.04
C ALA A 229 -10.32 6.21 -9.84
N SER A 230 -11.41 6.00 -10.59
CA SER A 230 -12.10 7.07 -11.33
C SER A 230 -12.67 8.13 -10.39
N ALA A 231 -13.30 7.71 -9.28
CA ALA A 231 -13.80 8.61 -8.24
C ALA A 231 -12.65 9.42 -7.60
N SER A 232 -11.52 8.78 -7.31
CA SER A 232 -10.32 9.44 -6.81
C SER A 232 -9.83 10.52 -7.78
N VAL A 233 -9.63 10.20 -9.06
CA VAL A 233 -9.17 11.18 -10.05
C VAL A 233 -10.18 12.31 -10.26
N ALA A 234 -11.48 12.01 -10.29
CA ALA A 234 -12.53 13.03 -10.38
C ALA A 234 -12.41 14.05 -9.24
N LEU A 235 -12.29 13.57 -8.00
CA LEU A 235 -12.19 14.39 -6.80
C LEU A 235 -10.85 15.12 -6.72
N GLY A 236 -9.76 14.52 -7.17
CA GLY A 236 -8.43 15.14 -7.19
C GLY A 236 -8.31 16.26 -8.23
N CYS A 237 -8.80 16.03 -9.45
CA CYS A 237 -8.85 17.06 -10.49
C CYS A 237 -9.81 18.20 -10.10
N GLY A 238 -10.98 17.88 -9.55
CA GLY A 238 -11.89 18.88 -9.02
C GLY A 238 -11.25 19.65 -7.85
N SER A 239 -10.59 18.91 -6.98
CA SER A 239 -9.60 19.26 -5.96
C SER A 239 -8.76 20.48 -6.31
N LEU A 240 -7.87 20.21 -7.26
CA LEU A 240 -6.85 21.10 -7.79
C LEU A 240 -7.46 22.26 -8.59
N SER A 241 -8.47 22.00 -9.42
CA SER A 241 -9.10 23.05 -10.22
C SER A 241 -9.62 24.20 -9.36
N ALA A 242 -10.23 23.89 -8.21
CA ALA A 242 -10.76 24.89 -7.30
C ALA A 242 -9.69 25.62 -6.48
N LEU A 243 -8.47 25.09 -6.38
CA LEU A 243 -7.34 25.78 -5.76
C LEU A 243 -6.77 26.86 -6.68
N PHE A 244 -6.81 26.63 -7.99
CA PHE A 244 -6.20 27.53 -8.98
C PHE A 244 -7.21 28.41 -9.73
N LEU A 245 -8.49 28.08 -9.70
CA LEU A 245 -9.55 28.79 -10.44
C LEU A 245 -10.57 29.38 -9.44
N SER A 246 -10.77 30.70 -9.51
CA SER A 246 -11.74 31.44 -8.70
C SER A 246 -12.79 32.14 -9.57
N GLY A 247 -14.08 32.03 -9.21
CA GLY A 247 -15.21 32.71 -9.88
C GLY A 247 -16.42 31.80 -10.16
N GLU A 248 -17.52 32.34 -10.67
CA GLU A 248 -18.72 31.55 -11.05
C GLU A 248 -18.44 30.53 -12.17
N SER A 249 -17.49 30.84 -13.07
CA SER A 249 -17.03 29.91 -14.11
C SER A 249 -16.24 28.72 -13.54
N ALA A 250 -15.74 28.82 -12.30
CA ALA A 250 -14.94 27.78 -11.67
C ALA A 250 -15.75 26.50 -11.47
N ARG A 251 -17.06 26.57 -11.19
CA ARG A 251 -17.89 25.36 -11.00
C ARG A 251 -17.97 24.50 -12.25
N ILE A 252 -18.18 25.14 -13.41
CA ILE A 252 -18.24 24.46 -14.71
C ILE A 252 -16.85 23.92 -15.09
N GLN A 253 -15.80 24.71 -14.86
CA GLN A 253 -14.41 24.28 -15.10
C GLN A 253 -14.01 23.10 -14.21
N THR A 254 -14.42 23.07 -12.94
CA THR A 254 -14.21 21.96 -12.02
C THR A 254 -14.90 20.69 -12.50
N ILE A 255 -16.19 20.77 -12.88
CA ILE A 255 -16.92 19.61 -13.41
C ILE A 255 -16.25 19.08 -14.68
N PHE A 256 -15.83 19.98 -15.58
CA PHE A 256 -15.18 19.63 -16.83
C PHE A 256 -13.81 18.98 -16.60
N LEU A 257 -12.98 19.54 -15.71
CA LEU A 257 -11.68 18.98 -15.31
C LEU A 257 -11.83 17.63 -14.61
N SER A 258 -12.83 17.45 -13.74
CA SER A 258 -13.15 16.16 -13.13
C SER A 258 -13.56 15.12 -14.18
N ALA A 259 -14.40 15.50 -15.16
CA ALA A 259 -14.83 14.61 -16.24
C ALA A 259 -13.68 14.22 -17.18
N ILE A 260 -12.81 15.18 -17.54
CA ILE A 260 -11.58 14.91 -18.30
C ILE A 260 -10.65 14.00 -17.50
N GLY A 261 -10.47 14.26 -16.20
CA GLY A 261 -9.66 13.43 -15.31
C GLY A 261 -10.13 11.97 -15.30
N VAL A 262 -11.44 11.74 -15.17
CA VAL A 262 -12.03 10.40 -15.25
C VAL A 262 -11.76 9.76 -16.61
N GLY A 263 -12.04 10.47 -17.71
CA GLY A 263 -11.81 9.97 -19.06
C GLY A 263 -10.34 9.61 -19.31
N ALA A 264 -9.43 10.50 -18.93
CA ALA A 264 -7.99 10.29 -19.03
C ALA A 264 -7.51 9.12 -18.17
N SER A 265 -7.96 9.03 -16.91
CA SER A 265 -7.64 7.91 -16.03
C SER A 265 -8.14 6.59 -16.61
N TRP A 266 -9.35 6.56 -17.16
CA TRP A 266 -9.90 5.36 -17.77
C TRP A 266 -9.13 4.93 -19.02
N ILE A 267 -8.72 5.88 -19.85
CA ILE A 267 -7.86 5.64 -21.01
C ILE A 267 -6.48 5.12 -20.57
N VAL A 268 -5.84 5.78 -19.60
CA VAL A 268 -4.54 5.39 -19.06
C VAL A 268 -4.60 4.00 -18.45
N LEU A 269 -5.62 3.68 -17.65
CA LEU A 269 -5.83 2.34 -17.10
C LEU A 269 -5.98 1.28 -18.21
N ARG A 270 -6.60 1.61 -19.34
CA ARG A 270 -6.69 0.73 -20.51
C ARG A 270 -5.38 0.61 -21.28
N LEU A 271 -4.60 1.68 -21.41
CA LEU A 271 -3.31 1.67 -22.11
C LEU A 271 -2.22 0.95 -21.31
N PHE A 272 -2.18 1.13 -19.99
CA PHE A 272 -1.28 0.40 -19.09
C PHE A 272 -1.72 -1.04 -18.83
N ARG A 273 -3.01 -1.37 -19.05
CA ARG A 273 -3.43 -2.73 -19.34
C ARG A 273 -2.91 -3.12 -20.73
N LYS A 274 -1.60 -3.30 -20.83
CA LYS A 274 -1.10 -4.26 -21.80
C LYS A 274 -1.76 -5.57 -21.38
N LYS A 275 -2.71 -6.07 -22.18
CA LYS A 275 -3.11 -7.48 -22.13
C LYS A 275 -1.83 -8.21 -22.50
N GLU A 276 -0.95 -8.42 -21.52
CA GLU A 276 0.19 -9.26 -21.74
C GLU A 276 -0.47 -10.61 -22.03
N ASN A 277 -0.39 -11.02 -23.29
CA ASN A 277 -0.13 -12.41 -23.58
C ASN A 277 1.21 -12.72 -22.89
N SER A 278 1.25 -12.67 -21.55
CA SER A 278 2.30 -13.27 -20.75
C SER A 278 2.19 -14.70 -21.22
N GLU A 279 3.17 -15.13 -22.01
CA GLU A 279 3.23 -16.43 -22.66
C GLU A 279 2.81 -17.48 -21.63
N LEU A 280 1.51 -17.78 -21.61
CA LEU A 280 0.88 -18.32 -20.41
C LEU A 280 1.42 -19.72 -20.37
N LEU A 281 2.17 -20.04 -19.30
CA LEU A 281 2.55 -21.42 -19.02
C LEU A 281 1.29 -22.25 -19.22
N ASP A 282 1.38 -23.27 -20.08
CA ASP A 282 0.23 -24.11 -20.37
C ASP A 282 -0.05 -25.01 -19.17
N LEU A 283 -0.69 -24.42 -18.16
CA LEU A 283 -1.05 -25.08 -16.91
C LEU A 283 -1.89 -26.32 -17.17
N GLY A 284 -2.65 -26.37 -18.28
CA GLY A 284 -3.39 -27.56 -18.70
C GLY A 284 -2.46 -28.74 -18.98
N SER A 285 -1.45 -28.54 -19.84
CA SER A 285 -0.45 -29.56 -20.15
C SER A 285 0.41 -29.95 -18.93
N LEU A 286 0.72 -29.00 -18.05
CA LEU A 286 1.43 -29.27 -16.79
C LEU A 286 0.55 -30.05 -15.81
N THR A 287 -0.74 -29.75 -15.73
CA THR A 287 -1.69 -30.51 -14.89
C THR A 287 -1.81 -31.96 -15.38
N GLN A 288 -1.77 -32.20 -16.70
CA GLN A 288 -1.73 -33.56 -17.26
C GLN A 288 -0.49 -34.36 -16.83
N LYS A 289 0.60 -33.70 -16.42
CA LYS A 289 1.78 -34.35 -15.81
C LYS A 289 1.61 -34.68 -14.31
N GLY A 290 0.41 -34.46 -13.74
CA GLY A 290 0.12 -34.79 -12.35
C GLY A 290 0.64 -33.75 -11.34
N LEU A 291 0.83 -32.51 -11.78
CA LEU A 291 1.26 -31.41 -10.93
C LEU A 291 0.12 -30.94 -10.02
N THR A 292 0.41 -30.81 -8.72
CA THR A 292 -0.53 -30.28 -7.73
C THR A 292 -0.67 -28.77 -7.89
N LYS A 293 -1.73 -28.19 -7.32
CA LYS A 293 -1.93 -26.72 -7.30
C LYS A 293 -0.73 -25.97 -6.75
N GLN A 294 -0.09 -26.51 -5.71
CA GLN A 294 1.09 -25.89 -5.09
C GLN A 294 2.32 -25.98 -6.01
N GLU A 295 2.51 -27.11 -6.69
CA GLU A 295 3.61 -27.30 -7.65
C GLU A 295 3.43 -26.43 -8.90
N LEU A 296 2.21 -26.27 -9.40
CA LEU A 296 1.89 -25.34 -10.48
C LEU A 296 2.25 -23.89 -10.10
N ARG A 297 1.90 -23.49 -8.88
CA ARG A 297 2.25 -22.16 -8.37
C ARG A 297 3.77 -21.98 -8.23
N ILE A 298 4.51 -23.04 -7.89
CA ILE A 298 5.99 -23.00 -7.89
C ILE A 298 6.51 -22.84 -9.32
N CYS A 299 5.97 -23.54 -10.31
CA CYS A 299 6.36 -23.37 -11.72
C CYS A 299 6.17 -21.94 -12.22
N GLU A 300 5.02 -21.31 -11.91
CA GLU A 300 4.76 -19.91 -12.25
C GLU A 300 5.84 -18.99 -11.69
N LEU A 301 6.17 -19.13 -10.40
CA LEU A 301 7.21 -18.30 -9.77
C LEU A 301 8.62 -18.57 -10.37
N ILE A 302 8.91 -19.80 -10.80
CA ILE A 302 10.18 -20.10 -11.49
C ILE A 302 10.23 -19.37 -12.83
N THR A 303 9.16 -19.41 -13.63
CA THR A 303 9.10 -18.69 -14.92
C THR A 303 9.10 -17.19 -14.80
N GLU A 304 8.61 -16.67 -13.67
CA GLU A 304 8.70 -15.24 -13.31
C GLU A 304 10.12 -14.84 -12.86
N GLY A 305 11.06 -15.79 -12.76
CA GLY A 305 12.47 -15.54 -12.45
C GLY A 305 12.83 -15.59 -10.97
N TYR A 306 11.94 -16.07 -10.08
CA TYR A 306 12.22 -16.13 -8.65
C TYR A 306 13.20 -17.27 -8.30
N THR A 307 14.13 -16.97 -7.38
CA THR A 307 15.04 -17.96 -6.80
C THR A 307 14.33 -18.89 -5.82
N ARG A 308 14.92 -20.08 -5.54
CA ARG A 308 14.38 -21.03 -4.54
C ARG A 308 14.05 -20.37 -3.20
N LYS A 309 14.94 -19.52 -2.67
CA LYS A 309 14.69 -18.80 -1.40
C LYS A 309 13.48 -17.86 -1.50
N GLN A 310 13.36 -17.10 -2.59
CA GLN A 310 12.24 -16.19 -2.81
C GLN A 310 10.93 -16.97 -2.94
N ILE A 311 10.91 -18.08 -3.69
CA ILE A 311 9.73 -18.94 -3.82
C ILE A 311 9.26 -19.43 -2.44
N GLY A 312 10.17 -19.93 -1.61
CA GLY A 312 9.85 -20.40 -0.26
C GLY A 312 9.26 -19.28 0.60
N PHE A 313 9.84 -18.08 0.51
CA PHE A 313 9.34 -16.89 1.19
C PHE A 313 7.93 -16.48 0.71
N PHE A 314 7.70 -16.41 -0.60
CA PHE A 314 6.41 -16.01 -1.19
C PHE A 314 5.28 -16.97 -0.86
N LEU A 315 5.58 -18.28 -0.88
CA LEU A 315 4.60 -19.31 -0.56
C LEU A 315 4.41 -19.52 0.94
N GLY A 316 5.21 -18.87 1.79
CA GLY A 316 5.16 -19.04 3.24
C GLY A 316 5.56 -20.45 3.70
N ILE A 317 6.38 -21.17 2.92
CA ILE A 317 6.78 -22.55 3.19
C ILE A 317 8.24 -22.63 3.63
N ALA A 318 8.57 -23.64 4.47
CA ALA A 318 9.94 -23.88 4.89
C ALA A 318 10.81 -24.38 3.73
N ASN A 319 12.13 -24.16 3.80
CA ASN A 319 13.07 -24.62 2.77
C ASN A 319 12.99 -26.15 2.55
N GLY A 320 12.77 -26.94 3.60
CA GLY A 320 12.57 -28.39 3.49
C GLY A 320 11.30 -28.74 2.69
N THR A 321 10.21 -28.04 2.94
CA THR A 321 8.94 -28.21 2.20
C THR A 321 9.10 -27.84 0.73
N LEU A 322 9.76 -26.71 0.43
CA LEU A 322 10.05 -26.34 -0.95
C LEU A 322 10.96 -27.37 -1.64
N ARG A 323 11.99 -27.88 -0.93
CA ARG A 323 12.85 -28.94 -1.46
C ARG A 323 12.04 -30.18 -1.84
N ASN A 324 11.07 -30.58 -1.00
CA ASN A 324 10.20 -31.72 -1.29
C ASN A 324 9.33 -31.45 -2.52
N HIS A 325 8.73 -30.27 -2.64
CA HIS A 325 7.97 -29.90 -3.84
C HIS A 325 8.86 -29.89 -5.10
N LEU A 326 10.09 -29.39 -5.00
CA LEU A 326 11.03 -29.37 -6.12
C LEU A 326 11.46 -30.79 -6.53
N VAL A 327 11.70 -31.69 -5.58
CA VAL A 327 12.01 -33.10 -5.88
C VAL A 327 10.86 -33.75 -6.64
N ASN A 328 9.62 -33.59 -6.15
CA ASN A 328 8.45 -34.13 -6.83
C ASN A 328 8.24 -33.49 -8.21
N LEU A 329 8.49 -32.18 -8.34
CA LEU A 329 8.47 -31.46 -9.62
C LEU A 329 9.46 -32.08 -10.60
N TYR A 330 10.70 -32.31 -10.18
CA TYR A 330 11.73 -32.91 -11.04
C TYR A 330 11.32 -34.31 -11.52
N GLU A 331 10.83 -35.15 -10.62
CA GLU A 331 10.35 -36.50 -10.92
C GLU A 331 9.17 -36.52 -11.91
N LYS A 332 8.27 -35.53 -11.83
CA LYS A 332 7.12 -35.39 -12.74
C LYS A 332 7.48 -34.73 -14.08
N THR A 333 8.63 -34.08 -14.18
CA THR A 333 9.01 -33.26 -15.35
C THR A 333 10.37 -33.70 -15.92
N ILE A 334 11.45 -33.05 -15.51
CA ILE A 334 12.77 -33.11 -16.16
C ILE A 334 13.54 -34.42 -15.91
N ASP A 335 13.21 -35.19 -14.88
CA ASP A 335 13.86 -36.49 -14.61
C ASP A 335 13.25 -37.61 -15.48
N ARG A 336 12.11 -37.37 -16.16
CA ARG A 336 11.55 -38.28 -17.16
C ARG A 336 12.16 -38.12 -18.55
N GLU A 337 12.84 -37.00 -18.80
CA GLU A 337 13.57 -36.76 -20.04
C GLU A 337 14.99 -37.32 -19.90
N LYS A 338 15.40 -38.19 -20.85
CA LYS A 338 16.66 -38.94 -20.78
C LYS A 338 17.87 -38.06 -20.44
N ASP A 339 18.76 -38.68 -19.68
CA ASP A 339 19.92 -38.13 -18.99
C ASP A 339 20.73 -37.12 -19.82
N SER A 340 20.63 -35.84 -19.47
CA SER A 340 21.37 -34.75 -20.10
C SER A 340 22.11 -33.91 -19.05
N GLY A 341 23.21 -34.48 -18.56
CA GLY A 341 24.37 -33.74 -18.04
C GLY A 341 24.22 -33.02 -16.69
N SER A 342 25.38 -32.69 -16.11
CA SER A 342 25.64 -32.16 -14.76
C SER A 342 25.11 -30.74 -14.47
N LYS A 343 24.16 -30.21 -15.24
CA LYS A 343 23.58 -28.88 -15.00
C LYS A 343 22.62 -28.88 -13.80
N ASP A 344 22.58 -27.79 -13.05
CA ASP A 344 21.69 -27.61 -11.89
C ASP A 344 20.23 -27.91 -12.28
N LYS A 345 19.59 -28.85 -11.54
CA LYS A 345 18.22 -29.31 -11.82
C LYS A 345 17.20 -28.16 -11.86
N PHE A 346 17.44 -27.10 -11.11
CA PHE A 346 16.55 -25.94 -11.12
C PHE A 346 16.67 -25.11 -12.41
N GLN A 347 17.89 -24.97 -12.94
CA GLN A 347 18.09 -24.34 -14.24
C GLN A 347 17.45 -25.18 -15.36
N ARG A 348 17.58 -26.52 -15.29
CA ARG A 348 16.89 -27.43 -16.23
C ARG A 348 15.37 -27.30 -16.17
N LEU A 349 14.80 -27.25 -14.97
CA LEU A 349 13.37 -27.02 -14.79
C LEU A 349 12.94 -25.65 -15.36
N THR A 350 13.75 -24.61 -15.20
CA THR A 350 13.47 -23.28 -15.77
C THR A 350 13.41 -23.33 -17.29
N VAL A 351 14.37 -23.99 -17.94
CA VAL A 351 14.39 -24.19 -19.40
C VAL A 351 13.22 -25.04 -19.87
N PHE A 352 12.91 -26.12 -19.15
CA PHE A 352 11.75 -26.95 -19.43
C PHE A 352 10.45 -26.12 -19.39
N LEU A 353 10.24 -25.31 -18.35
CA LEU A 353 9.02 -24.50 -18.26
C LEU A 353 8.93 -23.45 -19.37
N HIS A 354 10.04 -22.99 -19.92
CA HIS A 354 10.04 -22.12 -21.10
C HIS A 354 9.48 -22.79 -22.37
N SER A 355 9.60 -24.11 -22.54
CA SER A 355 9.00 -24.80 -23.70
C SER A 355 7.48 -24.99 -23.58
N TYR A 356 6.93 -24.76 -22.39
CA TYR A 356 5.50 -24.84 -22.09
C TYR A 356 4.81 -23.48 -22.10
N LYS A 357 5.50 -22.45 -22.55
CA LYS A 357 4.91 -21.12 -22.74
C LYS A 357 4.04 -21.11 -23.99
N LYS A 358 2.77 -20.71 -23.87
CA LYS A 358 1.89 -20.55 -25.03
C LYS A 358 2.36 -19.38 -25.89
N PRO A 359 2.37 -19.52 -27.23
CA PRO A 359 2.70 -18.44 -28.16
C PRO A 359 1.71 -17.27 -28.05
#